data_AF-A0A1S8FDW5-F1
#
_entry.id   AF-A0A1S8FDW5-F1
#
_cell.length_a   1.000
_cell.length_b   1.000
_cell.length_c   1.000
_cell.angle_alpha   90.00
_cell.angle_beta   90.00
_cell.angle_gamma   90.00
#
_symmetry.space_group_name_H-M   'P 1'
#
loop_
_entity.id
_entity.type
_entity.pdbx_description
1 polymer ?
#
loop_
_entity_poly.entity_id
_entity_poly.type
_entity_poly.pdbx_seq_one_letter_code
_entity_poly.pdbx_strand_id
1 'polypeptide(L)' 'MKDLPLHRTCKEAAALLVAREDRALSLADTVALRLHLLMCKACPQFENQLRTMRLAMDRWRNYTGDEEDAPGAPAKQLE' A
#
# COMPACT_ATOMS: atom_id res chain seq x y z
N MET A 1 -12.08 13.30 27.42
CA MET A 1 -10.77 12.66 27.18
C MET A 1 -10.82 11.88 25.87
N LYS A 2 -10.99 12.58 24.74
CA LYS A 2 -11.17 12.00 23.40
C LYS A 2 -10.15 12.61 22.41
N ASP A 3 -9.00 13.08 22.88
CA ASP A 3 -8.12 13.91 22.06
C ASP A 3 -6.64 13.66 22.38
N LEU A 4 -6.23 12.40 22.45
CA LEU A 4 -4.82 12.08 22.28
C LEU A 4 -4.61 11.44 20.90
N PRO A 5 -3.69 11.98 20.08
CA PRO A 5 -3.38 11.47 18.74
C PRO A 5 -2.82 10.03 18.75
N LEU A 6 -2.67 9.43 19.93
CA LEU A 6 -2.07 8.11 20.16
C LEU A 6 -3.10 6.98 20.27
N HIS A 7 -4.36 7.29 20.63
CA HIS A 7 -5.40 6.27 20.79
C HIS A 7 -6.10 5.99 19.45
N ARG A 8 -5.35 5.53 18.45
CA ARG A 8 -5.90 4.97 17.21
C ARG A 8 -6.21 3.50 17.43
N THR A 9 -7.42 3.08 17.10
CA THR A 9 -7.81 1.67 17.04
C THR A 9 -7.21 0.99 15.82
N CYS A 10 -7.14 -0.35 15.80
CA CYS A 10 -6.65 -1.09 14.63
C CYS A 10 -7.44 -0.77 13.35
N LYS A 11 -8.75 -0.50 13.48
CA LYS A 11 -9.62 -0.10 12.35
C LYS A 11 -9.21 1.26 11.78
N GLU A 12 -8.95 2.24 12.64
CA GLU A 12 -8.50 3.56 12.21
C GLU A 12 -7.09 3.51 11.61
N ALA A 13 -6.19 2.71 12.19
CA ALA A 13 -4.86 2.49 11.64
C ALA A 13 -4.92 1.85 10.24
N ALA A 14 -5.78 0.85 10.04
CA ALA A 14 -6.02 0.24 8.73
C ALA A 14 -6.59 1.25 7.72
N ALA A 15 -7.55 2.08 8.14
CA ALA A 15 -8.10 3.14 7.30
C ALA A 15 -7.03 4.17 6.90
N LEU A 16 -6.13 4.54 7.82
CA LEU A 16 -5.00 5.42 7.53
C LEU A 16 -3.98 4.77 6.59
N LEU A 17 -3.71 3.47 6.73
CA LEU A 17 -2.82 2.73 5.84
C LEU A 17 -3.34 2.73 4.39
N VAL A 18 -4.64 2.48 4.21
CA VAL A 18 -5.30 2.57 2.90
C VAL A 18 -5.32 4.01 2.41
N ALA A 19 -5.63 4.99 3.26
CA ALA A 19 -5.65 6.39 2.87
C ALA A 19 -4.26 6.88 2.42
N ARG A 20 -3.18 6.40 3.03
CA ARG A 20 -1.79 6.71 2.65
C ARG A 20 -1.42 6.21 1.25
N GLU A 21 -2.12 5.17 0.78
CA GLU A 21 -1.92 4.60 -0.55
C GLU A 21 -2.43 5.55 -1.63
N ASP A 22 -3.58 6.17 -1.38
CA ASP A 22 -4.30 7.04 -2.31
C ASP A 22 -3.89 8.52 -2.19
N ARG A 23 -3.62 8.99 -0.97
CA ARG A 23 -3.30 10.39 -0.67
C ARG A 23 -2.21 10.56 0.37
N ALA A 24 -1.54 11.71 0.35
CA ALA A 24 -0.62 12.09 1.42
C ALA A 24 -1.38 12.25 2.75
N LEU A 25 -0.87 11.62 3.81
CA LEU A 25 -1.40 11.79 5.17
C LEU A 25 -0.92 13.09 5.79
N SER A 26 -1.69 13.63 6.74
CA SER A 26 -1.22 14.70 7.61
C SER A 26 -0.02 14.22 8.45
N LEU A 27 0.85 15.15 8.84
CA LEU A 27 2.00 14.81 9.71
C LEU A 27 1.55 14.20 11.03
N ALA A 28 0.44 14.68 11.60
CA ALA A 28 -0.12 14.16 12.85
C ALA A 28 -0.61 12.71 12.70
N ASP A 29 -1.32 12.40 11.61
CA ASP A 29 -1.80 11.05 11.35
C ASP A 29 -0.66 10.08 11.04
N THR A 30 0.41 10.58 10.42
CA THR A 30 1.62 9.78 10.14
C THR A 30 2.31 9.36 11.43
N VAL A 31 2.45 10.28 12.40
CA VAL A 31 3.04 9.98 13.71
C VAL A 31 2.13 9.03 14.51
N ALA A 32 0.83 9.29 14.53
CA ALA A 32 -0.17 8.43 15.17
C ALA A 32 -0.11 6.99 14.63
N LEU A 33 -0.07 6.85 13.31
CA LEU A 33 0.00 5.54 12.65
C LEU A 33 1.31 4.82 12.97
N ARG A 34 2.46 5.52 12.93
CA ARG A 34 3.76 4.92 13.28
C ARG A 34 3.77 4.40 14.71
N LEU A 35 3.24 5.15 15.67
CA LEU A 35 3.16 4.73 17.06
C LEU A 35 2.23 3.51 17.22
N HIS A 36 1.11 3.47 16.50
CA HIS A 36 0.23 2.30 16.49
C HIS A 36 0.92 1.04 15.95
N LEU A 37 1.68 1.16 14.86
CA LEU A 37 2.41 0.04 14.27
C LEU A 37 3.51 -0.50 15.20
N LEU A 38 4.09 0.33 16.07
CA LEU A 38 5.08 -0.11 17.05
C LEU A 38 4.45 -0.87 18.23
N MET A 39 3.22 -0.53 18.62
CA MET A 39 2.52 -1.18 19.75
C MET A 39 1.65 -2.39 19.35
N CYS A 40 1.21 -2.45 18.10
CA CYS A 40 0.31 -3.50 17.61
C CYS A 40 1.06 -4.52 16.75
N LYS A 41 0.84 -5.82 17.02
CA LYS A 41 1.44 -6.91 16.23
C LYS A 41 0.74 -7.18 14.89
N ALA A 42 -0.57 -6.92 14.80
CA ALA A 42 -1.36 -7.27 13.62
C ALA A 42 -1.26 -6.23 12.49
N CYS A 43 -1.23 -4.94 12.84
CA CYS A 43 -1.23 -3.86 11.85
C CYS A 43 -0.01 -3.82 10.93
N PRO A 44 1.23 -4.14 11.39
CA PRO A 44 2.39 -4.28 10.48
C PRO A 44 2.23 -5.39 9.44
N GLN A 45 1.54 -6.49 9.78
CA GLN A 45 1.27 -7.56 8.82
C GLN A 45 0.32 -7.08 7.72
N PHE A 46 -0.72 -6.33 8.08
CA PHE A 46 -1.63 -5.72 7.13
C PHE A 46 -0.93 -4.69 6.21
N GLU A 47 -0.03 -3.87 6.76
CA GLU A 47 0.79 -2.95 5.96
C GLU A 47 1.63 -3.70 4.90
N ASN A 48 2.22 -4.84 5.26
CA ASN A 48 2.98 -5.67 4.31
C ASN A 48 2.08 -6.28 3.23
N GLN A 49 0.86 -6.67 3.56
CA GLN A 49 -0.12 -7.15 2.57
C GLN A 49 -0.47 -6.05 1.56
N LEU A 50 -0.77 -4.83 2.04
CA LEU A 50 -0.99 -3.68 1.15
C LEU A 50 0.21 -3.40 0.26
N ARG A 51 1.41 -3.37 0.82
CA ARG A 51 2.64 -3.14 0.05
C ARG A 51 2.81 -4.19 -1.05
N THR A 52 2.50 -5.45 -0.76
CA THR A 52 2.58 -6.54 -1.73
C THR A 52 1.62 -6.32 -2.89
N MET A 53 0.37 -5.92 -2.60
CA MET A 53 -0.60 -5.57 -3.63
C MET A 53 -0.15 -4.39 -4.49
N ARG A 54 0.39 -3.31 -3.87
CA ARG A 54 0.93 -2.15 -4.59
C ARG A 54 2.07 -2.54 -5.53
N LEU A 55 3.05 -3.28 -5.03
CA LEU A 55 4.20 -3.72 -5.81
C LEU A 55 3.80 -4.61 -6.99
N ALA A 56 2.79 -5.46 -6.83
CA ALA A 56 2.28 -6.28 -7.92
C ALA A 56 1.63 -5.42 -9.02
N MET A 57 0.83 -4.42 -8.65
CA MET A 57 0.21 -3.49 -9.60
C MET A 57 1.23 -2.59 -10.30
N ASP A 58 2.23 -2.09 -9.58
CA ASP A 58 3.32 -1.30 -10.16
C ASP A 58 4.11 -2.12 -11.19
N ARG A 59 4.43 -3.38 -10.88
CA ARG A 59 5.10 -4.30 -11.82
C ARG A 59 4.25 -4.55 -13.07
N TRP A 60 2.94 -4.77 -12.92
CA TRP A 60 2.04 -4.93 -14.05
C TRP A 60 2.04 -3.69 -14.95
N ARG A 61 1.95 -2.49 -14.36
CA ARG A 61 1.96 -1.23 -15.10
C ARG A 61 3.25 -1.04 -15.89
N ASN A 62 4.38 -1.43 -15.30
CA ASN A 62 5.69 -1.34 -15.95
C ASN A 62 5.86 -2.41 -17.05
N TYR A 63 5.18 -3.56 -16.95
CA TYR A 63 5.19 -4.58 -18.01
C TYR A 63 4.52 -4.09 -19.31
N THR A 64 3.44 -3.31 -19.20
CA THR A 64 2.76 -2.70 -20.37
C THR A 64 3.50 -1.50 -20.98
N GLY A 65 4.56 -1.00 -20.34
CA GLY A 65 5.38 0.10 -20.85
C GLY A 65 6.60 -0.33 -21.67
N ASP A 66 6.87 -1.64 -21.74
CA ASP A 66 8.07 -2.24 -22.35
C ASP A 66 7.76 -3.02 -23.64
N GLU A 67 6.55 -2.84 -24.21
CA GLU A 67 6.16 -3.45 -25.50
C GLU A 67 6.87 -2.83 -26.73
N GLU A 68 7.79 -1.87 -26.55
CA GLU A 68 8.64 -1.34 -27.64
C GLU A 68 10.08 -1.90 -27.66
N ASP A 69 10.57 -2.64 -26.65
CA ASP A 69 11.91 -3.27 -26.72
C ASP A 69 12.05 -4.54 -25.85
N ALA A 70 11.44 -5.66 -26.27
CA ALA A 70 11.89 -7.00 -25.86
C ALA A 70 11.51 -8.09 -26.89
N PRO A 71 12.47 -8.87 -27.43
CA PRO A 71 12.20 -9.94 -28.38
C PRO A 71 11.70 -11.17 -27.65
N GLY A 72 10.38 -11.40 -27.66
CA GLY A 72 9.83 -12.60 -27.02
C GLY A 72 8.32 -12.74 -26.94
N ALA A 73 7.52 -11.90 -27.61
CA ALA A 73 6.09 -12.19 -27.74
C ALA A 73 5.89 -13.38 -28.70
N PRO A 74 5.21 -14.48 -28.30
CA PRO A 74 4.60 -15.34 -29.30
C PRO A 74 3.44 -14.58 -29.92
N ALA A 75 3.71 -13.98 -31.08
CA ALA A 75 2.69 -13.42 -31.94
C ALA A 75 1.76 -14.54 -32.43
N LYS A 76 0.51 -14.48 -31.95
CA LYS A 76 -0.74 -14.84 -32.64
C LYS A 76 -0.71 -16.06 -33.59
N GLN A 77 -1.29 -17.16 -33.16
CA GLN A 77 -1.91 -18.12 -34.07
C GLN A 77 -3.42 -18.14 -33.79
N LEU A 78 -4.15 -17.36 -34.58
CA LEU A 78 -5.60 -17.49 -34.75
C LEU A 78 -5.84 -17.63 -36.26
N GLU A 79 -5.88 -18.87 -36.71
CA GLU A 79 -6.57 -19.32 -37.92
C GLU A 79 -7.86 -20.03 -37.48
#